data_AF-A0A2W5QLH6-F1
#
_entry.id   AF-A0A2W5QLH6-F1
#
_cell.length_a   1.000
_cell.length_b   1.000
_cell.length_c   1.000
_cell.angle_alpha   90.00
_cell.angle_beta   90.00
_cell.angle_gamma   90.00
#
_symmetry.space_group_name_H-M   'P 1'
#
loop_
_entity.id
_entity.type
_entity.pdbx_description
1 polymer ?
#
loop_
_entity_poly.entity_id
_entity_poly.type
_entity_poly.pdbx_seq_one_letter_code
_entity_poly.pdbx_strand_id
1 'polypeptide(L)'
;MHGALRKLAVTVNEERSRAFSWELVELLPDGAWSVVAVGDRPVRTYHLAMAEGLRELQRMVLDLDLGPREPVHDAEDGARPTRNTFGFGFGLPKYGHRDDS
;
A
#
# COMPACT_ATOMS: atom_id res chain seq x y z
N MET A 1 -8.08 -4.49 10.72
CA MET A 1 -6.82 -4.97 10.13
C MET A 1 -6.42 -3.94 9.09
N HIS A 2 -5.25 -3.31 9.24
CA HIS A 2 -4.70 -2.47 8.17
C HIS A 2 -4.07 -3.44 7.18
N GLY A 3 -4.63 -3.60 5.97
CA GLY A 3 -4.07 -4.54 4.99
C GLY A 3 -2.67 -4.16 4.47
N ALA A 4 -2.27 -4.75 3.34
CA ALA A 4 -0.92 -4.55 2.80
C ALA A 4 -0.72 -3.16 2.18
N LEU A 5 0.42 -2.51 2.47
CA LEU A 5 0.85 -1.30 1.79
C LEU A 5 1.24 -1.59 0.33
N ARG A 6 0.84 -0.71 -0.59
CA ARG A 6 1.24 -0.76 -2.00
C ARG A 6 2.73 -0.47 -2.13
N LYS A 7 3.46 -1.30 -2.86
CA LYS A 7 4.89 -1.13 -3.14
C LYS A 7 5.04 -0.48 -4.51
N LEU A 8 5.07 0.85 -4.54
CA LEU A 8 5.15 1.64 -5.75
C LEU A 8 6.59 2.10 -6.02
N ALA A 9 6.98 2.17 -7.29
CA ALA A 9 8.24 2.75 -7.73
C ALA A 9 8.06 3.56 -9.01
N VAL A 10 8.82 4.65 -9.15
CA VAL A 10 8.96 5.40 -10.41
C VAL A 10 10.22 4.91 -11.11
N THR A 11 10.07 4.45 -12.34
CA THR A 11 11.17 4.08 -13.22
C THR A 11 11.25 5.07 -14.37
N VAL A 12 12.46 5.27 -14.90
CA VAL A 12 12.69 6.11 -16.08
C VAL A 12 13.41 5.26 -17.11
N ASN A 13 12.83 5.18 -18.30
CA ASN A 13 13.32 4.43 -19.43
C ASN A 13 13.94 5.41 -20.44
N GLU A 14 15.14 5.10 -20.91
CA GLU A 14 15.76 5.84 -22.02
C GLU A 14 15.39 5.17 -23.35
N GLU A 15 14.74 5.93 -24.23
CA GLU A 15 14.40 5.50 -25.57
C GLU A 15 15.56 5.75 -26.56
N ARG A 16 15.48 5.11 -27.74
CA ARG A 16 16.53 5.13 -28.79
C ARG A 16 16.92 6.54 -29.29
N SER A 17 16.17 7.58 -28.95
CA SER A 17 16.35 8.96 -29.40
C SER A 17 16.88 9.93 -28.32
N ARG A 18 17.45 9.44 -27.21
CA ARG A 18 17.77 10.25 -26.01
C ARG A 18 16.55 10.96 -25.44
N ALA A 19 15.39 10.34 -25.62
CA ALA A 19 14.16 10.75 -24.99
C ALA A 19 13.92 9.83 -23.80
N PHE A 20 13.37 10.38 -22.73
CA PHE A 20 13.15 9.69 -21.47
C PHE A 20 11.65 9.61 -21.22
N SER A 21 11.13 8.40 -21.06
CA SER A 21 9.78 8.17 -20.57
C SER A 21 9.85 7.72 -19.11
N TRP A 22 8.80 7.97 -18.36
CA TRP A 22 8.67 7.48 -17.00
C TRP A 22 7.51 6.49 -16.92
N GLU A 23 7.65 5.52 -16.03
CA GLU A 23 6.62 4.56 -15.69
C GLU A 23 6.49 4.52 -14.17
N LEU A 24 5.26 4.44 -13.69
CA LEU A 24 4.97 4.10 -12.31
C LEU A 24 4.60 2.63 -12.26
N VAL A 25 5.28 1.86 -11.43
CA VAL A 25 5.10 0.41 -11.32
C VAL A 25 4.76 0.00 -9.88
N GLU A 26 4.01 -1.09 -9.75
CA GLU A 26 3.64 -1.71 -8.49
C GLU A 26 4.21 -3.13 -8.39
N LEU A 27 4.81 -3.46 -7.25
CA LEU A 27 5.25 -4.82 -6.96
C LEU A 27 4.07 -5.64 -6.47
N LEU A 28 3.65 -6.60 -7.29
CA LEU A 28 2.59 -7.56 -6.99
C LEU A 28 3.04 -8.58 -5.94
N PRO A 29 2.10 -9.28 -5.27
CA PRO A 29 2.41 -10.29 -4.26
C PRO A 29 3.26 -11.47 -4.78
N ASP A 30 3.18 -11.76 -6.08
CA ASP A 30 3.98 -12.78 -6.76
C ASP A 30 5.42 -12.33 -7.09
N GLY A 31 5.76 -11.07 -6.79
CA GLY A 31 7.05 -10.47 -7.07
C GLY A 31 7.19 -9.88 -8.47
N ALA A 32 6.13 -9.90 -9.28
CA ALA A 32 6.13 -9.25 -10.59
C ALA A 32 5.90 -7.73 -10.48
N TRP A 33 6.47 -6.98 -11.41
CA TRP A 33 6.20 -5.55 -11.54
C TRP A 33 5.08 -5.33 -12.56
N SER A 34 4.05 -4.58 -12.17
CA SER A 34 2.94 -4.19 -13.03
C SER A 34 2.95 -2.68 -13.25
N VAL A 35 2.68 -2.22 -14.49
CA VAL A 35 2.60 -0.80 -14.81
C VAL A 35 1.27 -0.23 -14.33
N VAL A 36 1.35 0.82 -13.52
CA VAL A 36 0.20 1.57 -12.98
C VAL A 36 -0.09 2.81 -13.81
N ALA A 37 0.96 3.53 -14.21
CA ALA A 37 0.86 4.73 -15.04
C ALA A 37 2.12 4.87 -15.90
N VAL A 38 1.99 5.58 -17.01
CA VAL A 38 3.08 5.87 -17.94
C VAL A 38 3.00 7.32 -18.38
N GLY A 39 4.15 7.94 -18.63
CA GLY A 39 4.20 9.28 -19.20
C GLY A 39 3.70 9.33 -20.63
N ASP A 40 2.73 10.21 -20.91
CA ASP A 40 2.13 10.37 -22.24
C ASP A 40 3.12 10.80 -23.32
N ARG A 41 4.18 11.53 -22.93
CA ARG A 41 5.18 12.06 -23.84
C ARG A 41 6.57 11.88 -23.28
N PRO A 42 7.52 11.36 -24.09
CA PRO A 42 8.89 11.29 -23.67
C PRO A 42 9.51 12.69 -23.64
N VAL A 43 10.34 12.95 -22.63
CA VAL A 43 10.99 14.25 -22.39
C VAL A 43 12.48 14.19 -22.68
N ARG A 44 13.12 15.35 -22.80
CA ARG A 44 14.51 15.43 -23.28
C ARG A 44 15.57 15.08 -22.23
N THR A 45 15.20 15.00 -20.96
CA THR A 45 16.14 14.77 -19.87
C THR A 45 15.57 13.84 -18.82
N TYR A 46 16.44 13.02 -18.24
CA TYR A 46 16.11 12.11 -17.14
C TYR A 46 15.41 12.83 -15.97
N HIS A 47 15.92 14.01 -15.58
CA HIS A 47 15.38 14.73 -14.42
C HIS A 47 13.95 15.22 -14.65
N LEU A 48 13.59 15.59 -15.89
CA LEU A 48 12.21 15.96 -16.22
C LEU A 48 11.30 14.74 -16.13
N ALA A 49 11.74 13.59 -16.67
CA ALA A 49 10.97 12.35 -16.62
C ALA A 49 10.73 11.91 -15.17
N MET A 50 11.78 11.95 -14.35
CA MET A 50 11.69 11.62 -12.92
C MET A 50 10.77 12.59 -12.17
N ALA A 51 10.86 13.89 -12.44
CA ALA A 51 10.00 14.89 -11.80
C ALA A 51 8.52 14.70 -12.17
N GLU A 52 8.22 14.38 -13.43
CA GLU A 52 6.86 14.08 -13.87
C GLU A 52 6.32 12.79 -13.21
N GLY A 53 7.12 11.71 -13.17
CA GLY A 53 6.72 10.48 -12.50
C GLY A 53 6.52 10.64 -10.99
N LEU A 54 7.37 11.41 -10.31
CA LEU A 54 7.19 11.73 -8.88
C LEU A 54 5.94 12.58 -8.63
N ARG A 55 5.64 13.51 -9.53
CA ARG A 55 4.40 14.30 -9.46
C ARG A 55 3.17 13.39 -9.59
N GLU A 56 3.20 12.40 -10.48
CA GLU A 56 2.10 11.47 -10.61
C GLU A 56 1.95 10.55 -9.38
N LEU A 57 3.07 10.04 -8.84
CA LEU A 57 3.06 9.33 -7.56
C LEU A 57 2.43 10.18 -6.44
N GLN A 58 2.77 11.48 -6.37
CA GLN A 58 2.20 12.39 -5.38
C GLN A 58 0.68 12.57 -5.55
N ARG A 59 0.14 12.50 -6.78
CA ARG A 59 -1.32 12.59 -6.99
C ARG A 59 -2.07 11.38 -6.44
N MET A 60 -1.39 10.24 -6.37
CA MET A 60 -1.93 9.03 -5.75
C MET A 60 -1.93 9.08 -4.21
N VAL A 61 -1.44 10.15 -3.58
CA VAL A 61 -1.44 10.28 -2.11
C VAL A 61 -2.85 10.25 -1.51
N LEU A 62 -3.86 10.76 -2.22
CA LEU A 62 -5.26 10.61 -1.80
C LEU A 62 -5.71 9.13 -1.74
N ASP A 63 -5.08 8.27 -2.55
CA ASP A 63 -5.29 6.81 -2.53
C ASP A 63 -4.55 6.14 -1.35
N LEU A 64 -3.43 6.72 -0.91
CA LEU A 64 -2.67 6.21 0.25
C LEU A 64 -3.41 6.44 1.58
N ASP A 65 -4.22 7.50 1.68
CA ASP A 65 -5.06 7.78 2.84
C ASP A 65 -6.26 6.82 2.96
N LEU A 66 -6.63 6.11 1.87
CA LEU A 66 -7.74 5.15 1.87
C LEU A 66 -7.35 3.81 2.49
N GLY A 67 -6.06 3.61 2.76
CA GLY A 67 -5.55 2.40 3.34
C GLY A 67 -5.73 1.17 2.44
N PRO A 68 -5.32 0.01 2.94
CA PRO A 68 -5.20 -1.19 2.13
C PRO A 68 -6.56 -1.76 1.72
N ARG A 69 -6.77 -1.97 0.41
CA ARG A 69 -8.00 -2.58 -0.12
C ARG A 69 -7.81 -4.09 -0.23
N GLU A 70 -8.67 -4.87 0.43
CA GLU A 70 -8.86 -6.26 0.04
C GLU A 70 -9.64 -6.32 -1.27
N PRO A 71 -9.42 -7.35 -2.12
CA PRO A 71 -10.39 -7.68 -3.14
C PRO A 71 -11.72 -7.98 -2.45
N VAL A 72 -12.78 -7.29 -2.85
CA VAL A 72 -14.14 -7.67 -2.46
C VAL A 72 -14.37 -9.04 -3.08
N HIS A 73 -14.20 -10.10 -2.28
CA HIS A 73 -14.89 -11.35 -2.55
C HIS A 73 -16.37 -10.98 -2.57
N ASP A 74 -17.00 -11.07 -3.73
CA ASP A 74 -18.43 -10.92 -3.87
C ASP A 74 -19.10 -11.79 -2.80
N ALA A 75 -19.89 -11.13 -1.98
CA ALA A 75 -20.56 -11.75 -0.85
C ALA A 75 -21.60 -12.75 -1.39
N GLU A 76 -21.26 -14.03 -1.37
CA GLU A 76 -22.25 -15.10 -1.31
C GLU A 76 -22.32 -15.67 0.11
N ASP A 77 -23.53 -15.52 0.65
CA ASP A 77 -24.17 -16.36 1.66
C ASP A 77 -23.72 -16.27 3.13
N GLY A 78 -24.37 -15.33 3.83
CA GLY A 78 -25.32 -15.71 4.88
C GLY A 78 -24.79 -16.52 6.07
N ALA A 79 -24.28 -15.83 7.09
CA ALA A 79 -24.31 -16.35 8.46
C ALA A 79 -24.51 -15.22 9.49
N ARG A 80 -25.54 -15.36 10.32
CA ARG A 80 -25.94 -14.43 11.38
C ARG A 80 -24.82 -14.22 12.41
N PRO A 81 -24.66 -13.01 13.00
CA PRO A 81 -23.71 -12.83 14.08
C PRO A 81 -24.28 -13.42 15.37
N THR A 82 -23.78 -14.59 15.77
CA THR A 82 -23.91 -15.05 17.15
C THR A 82 -23.02 -14.18 18.02
N ARG A 83 -23.68 -13.22 18.67
CA ARG A 83 -23.22 -12.44 19.81
C ARG A 83 -22.54 -13.36 20.83
N ASN A 84 -21.24 -13.20 21.05
CA ASN A 84 -20.56 -13.66 22.26
C ASN A 84 -19.29 -12.85 22.56
N THR A 85 -19.40 -12.06 23.62
CA THR A 85 -18.38 -11.82 24.66
C THR A 85 -17.03 -11.23 24.23
N PHE A 86 -17.00 -9.90 24.10
CA PHE A 86 -15.78 -9.11 24.28
C PHE A 86 -15.53 -8.90 25.77
N GLY A 87 -14.62 -9.70 26.35
CA GLY A 87 -14.03 -9.45 27.67
C GLY A 87 -12.89 -8.45 27.57
N PHE A 88 -13.18 -7.15 27.64
CA PHE A 88 -12.19 -6.11 27.87
C PHE A 88 -11.75 -6.14 29.34
N GLY A 89 -10.80 -7.01 29.68
CA GLY A 89 -10.15 -7.08 30.99
C GLY A 89 -9.05 -6.02 31.15
N PHE A 90 -9.44 -4.75 31.19
CA PHE A 90 -8.57 -3.67 31.66
C PHE A 90 -8.46 -3.74 33.20
N GLY A 91 -7.23 -3.94 33.71
CA GLY A 91 -6.84 -3.71 35.11
C GLY A 91 -6.88 -4.97 36.01
N LEU A 92 -5.87 -5.32 36.82
CA LEU A 92 -4.69 -4.62 37.36
C LEU A 92 -3.61 -5.68 37.71
N PRO A 93 -2.32 -5.32 37.75
CA PRO A 93 -1.27 -6.24 38.22
C PRO A 93 -1.39 -6.46 39.74
N LYS A 94 -1.34 -7.71 40.19
CA LYS A 94 -1.22 -8.04 41.62
C LYS A 94 0.25 -8.19 41.98
N TYR A 95 0.80 -7.21 42.68
CA TYR A 95 2.03 -7.36 43.46
C TYR A 95 1.69 -7.83 44.89
N GLY A 96 2.41 -8.86 45.34
CA GLY A 96 2.85 -9.08 46.73
C GLY A 96 1.83 -9.56 47.76
N HIS A 97 1.91 -10.86 48.12
CA HIS A 97 2.11 -11.29 49.51
C HIS A 97 2.47 -12.78 49.55
N ARG A 98 3.66 -13.11 50.08
CA ARG A 98 3.90 -14.38 50.76
C ARG A 98 4.96 -14.12 51.81
N ASP A 99 4.46 -13.94 53.03
CA ASP A 99 5.28 -14.07 54.23
C ASP A 99 5.48 -15.56 54.53
N ASP A 100 6.62 -15.80 55.14
CA ASP A 100 7.05 -16.91 55.99
C ASP A 100 7.23 -18.33 55.43
N SER A 101 8.47 -18.80 55.52
CA SER A 101 8.88 -19.76 56.56
C SER A 101 10.37 -19.60 56.91
#